data_AF-A0A969WWV9-F1
#
_entry.id   AF-A0A969WWV9-F1
#
_cell.length_a   1.000
_cell.length_b   1.000
_cell.length_c   1.000
_cell.angle_alpha   90.00
_cell.angle_beta   90.00
_cell.angle_gamma   90.00
#
_symmetry.space_group_name_H-M   'P 1'
#
loop_
_entity.id
_entity.type
_entity.pdbx_description
1 polymer ?
#
loop_
_entity_poly.entity_id
_entity_poly.type
_entity_poly.pdbx_seq_one_letter_code
_entity_poly.pdbx_strand_id
1 'polypeptide(L)' 'LTEDEIRSLIVEAIKDTGAQGTKDMGKVMKVVILQTRGRADGKLVNNLVKQLLGTD' A
#
# COMPACT_ATOMS: atom_id res chain seq x y z
N LEU A 1 -7.65 1.67 11.85
CA LEU A 1 -8.00 1.68 10.42
C LEU A 1 -8.60 0.33 10.10
N THR A 2 -9.70 0.27 9.37
CA THR A 2 -10.25 -0.98 8.84
C THR A 2 -9.43 -1.44 7.63
N GLU A 3 -9.62 -2.68 7.20
CA GLU A 3 -8.97 -3.19 5.99
C GLU A 3 -9.35 -2.39 4.75
N ASP A 4 -10.64 -2.02 4.61
CA ASP A 4 -11.14 -1.24 3.47
C ASP A 4 -10.55 0.16 3.39
N GLU A 5 -10.36 0.81 4.54
CA GLU A 5 -9.66 2.10 4.63
C GLU A 5 -8.20 1.95 4.18
N ILE A 6 -7.52 0.87 4.58
CA ILE A 6 -6.13 0.61 4.18
C ILE A 6 -6.05 0.32 2.67
N ARG A 7 -6.96 -0.50 2.13
CA ARG A 7 -7.04 -0.76 0.69
C ARG A 7 -7.21 0.54 -0.10
N SER A 8 -8.09 1.44 0.36
CA SER A 8 -8.31 2.74 -0.28
C SER A 8 -7.05 3.62 -0.27
N LEU A 9 -6.34 3.68 0.86
CA LEU A 9 -5.07 4.40 0.95
C LEU A 9 -3.99 3.83 0.01
N ILE A 10 -3.96 2.50 -0.16
CA ILE A 10 -3.03 1.85 -1.08
C ILE A 10 -3.36 2.18 -2.53
N VAL A 11 -4.64 2.15 -2.92
CA VAL A 11 -5.08 2.50 -4.28
C VAL A 11 -4.69 3.94 -4.63
N GLU A 12 -4.94 4.91 -3.73
CA GLU A 12 -4.50 6.28 -3.97
C GLU A 12 -2.98 6.38 -4.00
N ALA A 13 -2.24 5.68 -3.14
CA ALA A 13 -0.78 5.66 -3.19
C ALA A 13 -0.22 5.08 -4.50
N ILE A 14 -0.86 4.05 -5.06
CA ILE A 14 -0.48 3.49 -6.37
C ILE A 14 -0.67 4.54 -7.47
N LYS A 15 -1.82 5.22 -7.45
CA LYS A 15 -2.15 6.29 -8.41
C LYS A 15 -1.20 7.49 -8.29
N ASP A 16 -0.96 7.98 -7.09
CA ASP A 16 -0.08 9.13 -6.82
C ASP A 16 1.37 8.85 -7.20
N THR A 17 1.83 7.61 -7.02
CA THR A 17 3.20 7.21 -7.37
C THR A 17 3.36 6.80 -8.83
N GLY A 18 2.25 6.63 -9.56
CA GLY A 18 2.25 6.06 -10.91
C GLY A 18 2.83 4.64 -10.97
N ALA A 19 2.71 3.87 -9.88
CA ALA A 19 3.28 2.54 -9.77
C ALA A 19 2.62 1.56 -10.76
N GLN A 20 3.44 0.80 -11.49
CA GLN A 20 2.95 -0.14 -12.52
C GLN A 20 3.37 -1.59 -12.25
N GLY A 21 3.70 -1.93 -11.00
CA GLY A 21 4.02 -3.29 -10.57
C GLY A 21 5.06 -3.36 -9.47
N THR A 22 5.63 -4.54 -9.23
CA THR A 22 6.52 -4.79 -8.07
C THR A 22 7.79 -3.98 -8.03
N LYS A 23 8.33 -3.56 -9.18
CA LYS A 23 9.50 -2.66 -9.22
C LYS A 23 9.22 -1.33 -8.49
N ASP A 24 7.95 -0.92 -8.40
CA ASP A 24 7.51 0.31 -7.75
C ASP A 24 6.97 0.08 -6.34
N MET A 25 6.96 -1.17 -5.85
CA MET A 25 6.51 -1.56 -4.51
C MET A 25 7.10 -0.67 -3.41
N GLY A 26 8.41 -0.40 -3.48
CA GLY A 26 9.09 0.43 -2.49
C GLY A 26 8.56 1.87 -2.42
N LYS A 27 8.10 2.43 -3.56
CA LYS A 27 7.50 3.76 -3.63
C LYS A 27 6.13 3.78 -2.96
N VAL A 28 5.28 2.81 -3.29
CA VAL A 28 3.94 2.66 -2.71
C VAL A 28 4.04 2.41 -1.21
N MET A 29 4.90 1.48 -0.79
CA MET A 29 5.13 1.16 0.63
C MET A 29 5.57 2.39 1.42
N LYS A 30 6.45 3.24 0.88
CA LYS A 30 6.89 4.47 1.57
C LYS A 30 5.72 5.42 1.85
N VAL A 31 4.82 5.61 0.88
CA VAL A 31 3.64 6.48 1.03
C VAL A 31 2.67 5.90 2.06
N VAL A 32 2.29 4.63 1.90
CA VAL A 32 1.27 4.00 2.74
C VAL A 32 1.74 3.84 4.18
N ILE A 33 3.00 3.48 4.42
CA ILE A 33 3.55 3.36 5.78
C ILE A 33 3.54 4.71 6.49
N LEU A 34 3.84 5.82 5.81
CA LEU A 34 3.76 7.14 6.43
C LEU A 34 2.33 7.51 6.84
N GLN A 35 1.33 7.17 6.02
CA GLN A 35 -0.09 7.44 6.28
C GLN A 35 -0.69 6.54 7.37
N THR A 36 -0.15 5.33 7.53
CA THR A 36 -0.70 4.29 8.42
C THR A 36 0.15 4.05 9.67
N ARG A 37 1.28 4.75 9.83
CA ARG A 37 2.22 4.60 10.97
C ARG A 37 1.50 4.70 12.31
N GLY A 38 1.60 3.66 13.13
CA GLY A 38 0.96 3.59 14.45
C GLY A 38 -0.57 3.42 14.41
N ARG A 39 -1.17 3.28 13.22
CA ARG A 39 -2.63 3.14 13.01
C ARG A 39 -3.03 1.84 12.30
N ALA A 40 -2.08 1.14 11.69
CA ALA A 40 -2.26 -0.18 11.09
C ALA A 40 -1.03 -1.07 11.31
N ASP A 41 -1.24 -2.39 11.21
CA ASP A 41 -0.16 -3.39 11.21
C ASP A 41 0.62 -3.33 9.89
N GLY A 42 1.95 -3.18 9.97
CA GLY A 42 2.81 -3.09 8.80
C GLY A 42 2.84 -4.35 7.93
N LYS A 43 2.63 -5.55 8.51
CA LYS A 43 2.49 -6.80 7.75
C LYS A 43 1.19 -6.82 6.96
N LEU A 44 0.08 -6.40 7.56
CA LEU A 44 -1.20 -6.29 6.87
C LEU A 44 -1.09 -5.33 5.68
N VAL A 45 -0.51 -4.14 5.90
CA VAL A 45 -0.23 -3.18 4.83
C VAL A 45 0.61 -3.80 3.72
N ASN A 46 1.72 -4.47 4.06
CA ASN A 46 2.58 -5.10 3.04
C ASN A 46 1.85 -6.14 2.19
N ASN A 47 1.02 -6.99 2.81
CA ASN A 47 0.26 -8.01 2.10
C ASN A 47 -0.75 -7.38 1.13
N LEU A 48 -1.48 -6.37 1.58
CA LEU A 48 -2.47 -5.68 0.74
C LEU A 48 -1.80 -4.95 -0.44
N VAL A 49 -0.64 -4.34 -0.24
CA VAL A 49 0.09 -3.68 -1.34
C VAL A 49 0.54 -4.70 -2.39
N LYS A 50 1.02 -5.88 -1.99
CA LYS A 50 1.39 -6.98 -2.91
C LYS A 50 0.20 -7.46 -3.74
N GLN A 51 -0.93 -7.68 -3.09
CA GLN A 51 -2.17 -8.09 -3.75
C GLN A 51 -2.62 -7.04 -4.79
N LEU A 52 -2.62 -5.76 -4.41
CA LEU A 52 -3.11 -4.68 -5.27
C LEU A 52 -2.16 -4.31 -6.42
N LEU A 53 -0.87 -4.60 -6.29
CA LEU A 53 0.10 -4.45 -7.39
C LEU A 53 0.19 -5.68 -8.31
N GLY A 54 -0.61 -6.72 -8.05
CA GLY A 54 -0.72 -7.90 -8.92
C GLY A 54 0.48 -8.84 -8.85
N THR A 55 1.03 -9.05 -7.65
CA THR A 55 2.10 -10.03 -7.43
C THR A 55 1.74 -10.97 -6.30
N ASP A 56 0.97 -11.99 -6.65
CA ASP A 56 0.89 -13.25 -5.92
C ASP A 56 1.80 -14.29 -6.60
#